data_AF-A0A1S0UCY2-F1
#
_entry.id   AF-A0A1S0UCY2-F1
#
_cell.length_a   1.000
_cell.length_b   1.000
_cell.length_c   1.000
_cell.angle_alpha   90.00
_cell.angle_beta   90.00
_cell.angle_gamma   90.00
#
_symmetry.space_group_name_H-M   'P 1'
#
loop_
_entity.id
_entity.type
_entity.pdbx_description
1 polymer ?
#
loop_
_entity_poly.entity_id
_entity_poly.type
_entity_poly.pdbx_seq_one_letter_code
_entity_poly.pdbx_strand_id
1 'polypeptide(L)'
;MPKVLMFYGPDVKASTLLVEKNDTSDILKTRFEKWKKGLLFLNSHQVIAFHFTVVNGTEPEDSEEIFSNTFPDIPLSTLRLLDKSSLTGVSYKVNETFMKSDFRAGPVYAIVGFRKFGGSSYGRSHREI
;
A
#
# COMPACT_ATOMS: atom_id res chain seq x y z
N MET A 1 -0.09 -21.40 -12.90
CA MET A 1 0.71 -21.20 -11.67
C MET A 1 0.43 -19.80 -11.12
N PRO A 2 0.14 -19.64 -9.82
CA PRO A 2 -0.03 -18.31 -9.24
C PRO A 2 1.31 -17.55 -9.25
N LYS A 3 1.30 -16.30 -9.69
CA LYS A 3 2.42 -15.39 -9.53
C LYS A 3 2.24 -14.66 -8.20
N VAL A 4 3.18 -14.84 -7.27
CA VAL A 4 3.14 -14.21 -5.94
C VAL A 4 4.25 -13.18 -5.86
N LEU A 5 3.89 -11.94 -5.52
CA LEU A 5 4.83 -10.88 -5.19
C LEU A 5 4.77 -10.65 -3.68
N MET A 6 5.90 -10.81 -3.00
CA MET A 6 5.97 -10.69 -1.54
C MET A 6 6.97 -9.60 -1.16
N PHE A 7 6.48 -8.58 -0.45
CA PHE A 7 7.31 -7.53 0.16
C PHE A 7 7.48 -7.86 1.64
N TYR A 8 8.67 -8.25 2.04
CA TYR A 8 8.98 -8.60 3.42
C TYR A 8 10.45 -8.33 3.75
N GLY A 9 10.73 -8.07 5.03
CA GLY A 9 12.09 -7.85 5.51
C GLY A 9 12.14 -6.82 6.64
N PRO A 10 13.27 -6.75 7.39
CA PRO A 10 13.41 -5.85 8.54
C PRO A 10 13.32 -4.36 8.14
N ASP A 11 13.75 -4.03 6.93
CA ASP A 11 13.79 -2.67 6.38
C ASP A 11 12.68 -2.40 5.34
N VAL A 12 11.64 -3.25 5.33
CA VAL A 12 10.46 -3.09 4.48
C VAL A 12 9.28 -2.68 5.35
N LYS A 13 8.62 -1.60 4.95
CA LYS A 13 7.32 -1.17 5.50
C LYS A 13 6.28 -1.24 4.41
N ALA A 14 5.09 -1.72 4.73
CA ALA A 14 3.99 -1.75 3.80
C ALA A 14 2.70 -1.36 4.52
N SER A 15 1.81 -0.72 3.79
CA SER A 15 0.45 -0.45 4.24
C SER A 15 -0.50 -0.57 3.05
N THR A 16 -1.75 -0.92 3.32
CA THR A 16 -2.78 -1.08 2.30
C THR A 16 -4.04 -0.33 2.71
N LEU A 17 -4.74 0.23 1.73
CA LEU A 17 -6.07 0.79 1.88
C LEU A 17 -7.00 0.10 0.87
N LEU A 18 -8.04 -0.54 1.40
CA LEU A 18 -9.15 -1.08 0.60
C LEU A 18 -10.13 0.05 0.30
N VAL A 19 -10.50 0.22 -0.97
CA VAL A 19 -11.59 1.11 -1.39
C VAL A 19 -12.91 0.36 -1.20
N GLU A 20 -13.82 0.99 -0.48
CA GLU A 20 -15.15 0.42 -0.25
C GLU A 20 -16.09 0.79 -1.39
N LYS A 21 -17.05 -0.10 -1.68
CA LYS A 21 -18.01 0.06 -2.78
C LYS A 21 -18.78 1.40 -2.75
N ASN A 22 -18.95 1.98 -1.56
CA ASN A 22 -19.72 3.20 -1.36
C ASN A 22 -18.81 4.43 -1.09
N ASP A 23 -17.49 4.30 -1.25
CA ASP A 23 -16.59 5.45 -1.14
C ASP A 23 -16.87 6.37 -2.34
N THR A 24 -17.42 7.56 -2.06
CA THR A 24 -17.43 8.66 -3.03
C THR A 24 -16.04 9.29 -3.12
N SER A 25 -15.79 10.12 -4.13
CA SER A 25 -14.53 10.86 -4.31
C SER A 25 -14.11 11.62 -3.03
N ASP A 26 -15.03 12.34 -2.39
CA ASP A 26 -14.75 13.09 -1.15
C ASP A 26 -14.43 12.18 0.04
N ILE A 27 -15.13 11.06 0.17
CA ILE A 27 -14.87 10.06 1.21
C ILE A 27 -13.49 9.45 0.99
N LEU A 28 -13.19 9.04 -0.25
CA LEU A 28 -11.91 8.44 -0.61
C LEU A 28 -10.75 9.39 -0.36
N LYS A 29 -10.88 10.67 -0.75
CA LYS A 29 -9.91 11.71 -0.44
C LYS A 29 -9.65 11.81 1.07
N THR A 30 -10.71 11.86 1.87
CA THR A 30 -10.59 11.93 3.34
C THR A 30 -9.89 10.69 3.91
N ARG A 31 -10.17 9.50 3.37
CA ARG A 31 -9.51 8.25 3.74
C ARG A 31 -8.03 8.26 3.38
N PHE A 32 -7.66 8.73 2.19
CA PHE A 32 -6.25 8.87 1.80
C PHE A 32 -5.50 9.85 2.69
N GLU A 33 -6.07 11.01 3.01
CA GLU A 33 -5.44 11.97 3.94
C GLU A 33 -5.27 11.39 5.35
N LYS A 34 -6.28 10.66 5.85
CA LYS A 34 -6.19 9.97 7.14
C LYS A 34 -5.13 8.87 7.11
N TRP A 35 -5.10 8.09 6.03
CA TRP A 35 -4.12 7.03 5.83
C TRP A 35 -2.70 7.59 5.78
N LYS A 36 -2.45 8.64 4.99
CA LYS A 36 -1.17 9.37 4.88
C LYS A 36 -0.60 9.75 6.24
N LYS A 37 -1.43 10.29 7.15
CA LYS A 37 -1.01 10.65 8.52
C LYS A 37 -0.50 9.46 9.34
N GLY A 38 -0.97 8.25 9.05
CA GLY A 38 -0.50 7.01 9.69
C GLY A 38 0.78 6.42 9.09
N LEU A 39 1.24 6.91 7.93
CA LEU A 39 2.40 6.38 7.22
C LEU A 39 3.69 7.06 7.69
N LEU A 40 4.18 6.67 8.87
CA LEU A 40 5.39 7.25 9.49
C LEU A 40 6.68 7.03 8.68
N PHE A 41 6.65 6.13 7.70
CA PHE A 41 7.83 5.73 6.93
C PHE A 41 8.02 6.54 5.63
N LEU A 42 7.07 7.40 5.24
CA LEU A 42 7.11 8.11 3.95
C LEU A 42 8.38 8.94 3.74
N ASN A 43 8.89 9.58 4.80
CA ASN A 43 10.07 10.46 4.70
C ASN A 43 11.41 9.69 4.84
N SER A 44 11.40 8.52 5.48
CA SER A 44 12.60 7.73 5.80
C SER A 44 12.89 6.61 4.80
N HIS A 45 11.93 6.27 3.94
CA HIS A 45 12.03 5.17 3.00
C HIS A 45 11.97 5.69 1.56
N GLN A 46 12.52 4.93 0.62
CA GLN A 46 12.16 5.04 -0.79
C GLN A 46 10.82 4.32 -0.97
N VAL A 47 9.83 5.02 -1.51
CA VAL A 47 8.45 4.55 -1.51
C VAL A 47 7.94 4.36 -2.93
N ILE A 48 7.17 3.29 -3.13
CA ILE A 48 6.40 3.03 -4.35
C ILE A 48 4.97 2.67 -3.94
N ALA A 49 4.00 3.13 -4.73
CA ALA A 49 2.61 2.77 -4.58
C ALA A 49 2.15 1.83 -5.68
N PHE A 50 1.23 0.94 -5.32
CA PHE A 50 0.54 0.04 -6.23
C PHE A 50 -0.97 0.28 -6.12
N HIS A 51 -1.63 0.24 -7.26
CA HIS A 51 -3.09 0.20 -7.33
C HIS A 51 -3.53 -1.10 -7.98
N PHE A 52 -4.34 -1.89 -7.29
CA PHE A 52 -4.90 -3.14 -7.79
C PHE A 52 -6.40 -2.96 -7.97
N THR A 53 -6.86 -3.07 -9.21
CA THR A 53 -8.28 -2.91 -9.55
C THR A 53 -8.70 -3.86 -10.67
N VAL A 54 -9.99 -3.92 -10.94
CA VAL A 54 -10.58 -4.69 -12.03
C VAL A 54 -11.18 -3.74 -13.06
N VAL A 55 -11.38 -4.20 -14.30
CA VAL A 55 -12.15 -3.42 -15.29
C VAL A 55 -13.56 -3.15 -14.76
N ASN A 56 -14.00 -1.90 -14.85
CA ASN A 56 -15.27 -1.43 -14.27
C ASN A 56 -15.34 -1.68 -12.75
N GLY A 57 -14.24 -1.39 -12.05
CA GLY A 57 -14.16 -1.46 -10.59
C GLY A 57 -15.20 -0.57 -9.90
N THR A 58 -15.39 -0.80 -8.60
CA THR A 58 -16.40 -0.08 -7.80
C THR A 58 -15.90 1.23 -7.21
N GLU A 59 -14.64 1.61 -7.46
CA GLU A 59 -14.07 2.87 -6.99
C GLU A 59 -14.52 4.05 -7.87
N PRO A 60 -14.45 5.28 -7.33
CA PRO A 60 -14.62 6.49 -8.13
C PRO A 60 -13.68 6.55 -9.34
N GLU A 61 -14.16 7.11 -10.45
CA GLU A 61 -13.38 7.24 -11.70
C GLU A 61 -12.13 8.11 -11.51
N ASP A 62 -12.18 9.08 -10.60
CA ASP A 62 -11.10 10.01 -10.26
C ASP A 62 -10.18 9.50 -9.13
N SER A 63 -10.33 8.25 -8.69
CA SER A 63 -9.57 7.66 -7.57
C SER A 63 -8.04 7.78 -7.71
N GLU A 64 -7.48 7.52 -8.89
CA GLU A 64 -6.04 7.64 -9.14
C GLU A 64 -5.56 9.10 -9.15
N GLU A 65 -6.41 10.04 -9.59
CA GLU A 65 -6.13 11.48 -9.53
C GLU A 65 -6.13 11.96 -8.09
N ILE A 66 -7.14 11.58 -7.29
CA ILE A 66 -7.20 11.89 -5.86
C ILE A 66 -5.96 11.33 -5.16
N PHE A 67 -5.57 10.09 -5.46
CA PHE A 67 -4.36 9.49 -4.89
C PHE A 67 -3.13 10.33 -5.24
N SER A 68 -2.95 10.68 -6.51
CA SER A 68 -1.79 11.46 -6.99
C SER A 68 -1.75 12.85 -6.36
N ASN A 69 -2.90 13.48 -6.15
CA ASN A 69 -3.00 14.76 -5.45
C ASN A 69 -2.63 14.66 -3.96
N THR A 70 -3.01 13.57 -3.28
CA THR A 70 -2.63 13.34 -1.87
C THR A 70 -1.17 12.89 -1.72
N PHE A 71 -0.61 12.16 -2.69
CA PHE A 71 0.75 11.63 -2.66
C PHE A 71 1.56 12.04 -3.90
N PRO A 72 1.85 13.34 -4.09
CA PRO A 72 2.43 13.86 -5.34
C PRO A 72 3.83 13.31 -5.65
N ASP A 73 4.58 12.93 -4.62
CA ASP A 73 5.97 12.45 -4.76
C ASP A 73 6.10 10.92 -4.80
N ILE A 74 4.98 10.17 -4.76
CA ILE A 74 4.99 8.71 -4.73
C ILE A 74 4.53 8.17 -6.08
N PRO A 75 5.39 7.44 -6.82
CA PRO A 75 4.98 6.84 -8.08
C PRO A 75 3.90 5.78 -7.84
N LEU A 76 2.80 5.88 -8.57
CA LEU A 76 1.71 4.91 -8.57
C LEU A 76 1.83 3.97 -9.77
N SER A 77 1.86 2.67 -9.50
CA SER A 77 1.81 1.62 -10.52
C SER A 77 0.47 0.87 -10.45
N THR A 78 -0.35 1.02 -11.49
CA THR A 78 -1.66 0.36 -11.55
C THR A 78 -1.57 -0.99 -12.26
N LEU A 79 -2.07 -2.03 -11.59
CA LEU A 79 -2.38 -3.33 -12.18
C LEU A 79 -3.91 -3.45 -12.29
N ARG A 80 -4.42 -3.33 -13.52
CA ARG A 80 -5.84 -3.49 -13.84
C ARG A 80 -6.10 -4.89 -14.41
N LEU A 81 -6.86 -5.71 -13.69
CA LEU A 81 -7.22 -7.07 -14.12
C LEU A 81 -8.39 -7.00 -15.10
N LEU A 82 -8.21 -7.62 -16.28
CA LEU A 82 -9.18 -7.54 -17.39
C LEU A 82 -10.26 -8.61 -17.34
N ASP A 83 -9.99 -9.74 -16.68
CA ASP A 83 -10.94 -10.84 -16.59
C ASP A 83 -12.02 -10.50 -15.55
N LYS A 84 -13.30 -10.59 -15.97
CA LYS A 84 -14.47 -10.36 -15.10
C LYS A 84 -14.53 -11.32 -13.92
N SER A 85 -13.88 -12.48 -14.00
CA SER A 85 -13.77 -13.44 -12.89
C SER A 85 -12.70 -13.06 -11.87
N SER A 86 -11.83 -12.10 -12.21
CA SER A 86 -10.75 -11.65 -11.32
C SER A 86 -11.28 -10.84 -10.15
N LEU A 87 -10.59 -10.98 -9.01
CA LEU A 87 -10.90 -10.24 -7.80
C LEU A 87 -9.61 -9.64 -7.25
N THR A 88 -9.72 -8.40 -6.78
CA THR A 88 -8.71 -7.74 -5.95
C THR A 88 -9.25 -7.61 -4.53
N GLY A 89 -8.35 -7.45 -3.55
CA GLY A 89 -8.76 -7.30 -2.16
C GLY A 89 -7.59 -7.45 -1.21
N VAL A 90 -7.89 -7.32 0.09
CA VAL A 90 -6.92 -7.49 1.17
C VAL A 90 -7.34 -8.66 2.05
N SER A 91 -6.40 -9.54 2.35
CA SER A 91 -6.58 -10.63 3.32
C SER A 91 -5.95 -10.23 4.64
N TYR A 92 -6.78 -9.97 5.66
CA TYR A 92 -6.30 -9.71 7.02
C TYR A 92 -6.22 -11.03 7.79
N LYS A 93 -5.08 -11.30 8.45
CA LYS A 93 -4.99 -12.39 9.42
C LYS A 93 -5.66 -11.93 10.73
N VAL A 94 -6.74 -12.60 11.12
CA VAL A 94 -7.42 -12.34 12.39
C VAL A 94 -6.90 -13.35 13.43
N ASN A 95 -5.86 -12.95 14.16
CA ASN A 95 -5.20 -13.64 15.28
C ASN A 95 -4.47 -14.97 14.99
N GLU A 96 -3.36 -15.21 15.71
CA GLU A 96 -2.52 -16.42 15.57
C GLU A 96 -3.24 -17.73 15.94
N THR A 97 -4.33 -17.66 16.73
CA THR A 97 -5.06 -18.80 17.26
C THR A 97 -6.15 -19.34 16.31
N PHE A 98 -6.62 -18.50 15.38
CA PHE A 98 -7.59 -18.89 14.36
C PHE A 98 -6.99 -18.56 13.00
N MET A 99 -6.52 -19.56 12.25
CA MET A 99 -6.11 -19.38 10.86
C MET A 99 -7.32 -19.13 9.94
N LYS A 100 -8.11 -18.10 10.24
CA LYS A 100 -9.21 -17.63 9.41
C LYS A 100 -8.84 -16.25 8.90
N SER A 101 -8.48 -16.20 7.62
CA SER A 101 -8.26 -14.94 6.91
C SER A 101 -9.61 -14.40 6.42
N ASP A 102 -9.97 -13.19 6.84
CA ASP A 102 -11.09 -12.49 6.26
C ASP A 102 -10.60 -11.75 5.00
N PHE A 103 -10.89 -12.34 3.84
CA PHE A 103 -10.63 -11.69 2.55
C PHE A 103 -11.71 -10.64 2.30
N ARG A 104 -11.28 -9.38 2.17
CA ARG A 104 -12.15 -8.27 1.82
C ARG A 104 -11.88 -7.87 0.38
N ALA A 105 -12.85 -8.16 -0.49
CA ALA A 105 -12.79 -7.83 -1.91
C ALA A 105 -13.00 -6.33 -2.16
N GLY A 106 -12.32 -5.80 -3.18
CA GLY A 106 -12.43 -4.41 -3.63
C GLY A 106 -11.11 -3.91 -4.24
N PRO A 107 -11.11 -2.73 -4.87
CA PRO A 107 -9.89 -2.06 -5.30
C PRO A 107 -8.96 -1.78 -4.11
N VAL A 108 -7.65 -1.88 -4.32
CA VAL A 108 -6.66 -1.76 -3.25
C VAL A 108 -5.54 -0.83 -3.65
N TYR A 109 -5.28 0.17 -2.82
CA TYR A 109 -4.05 0.94 -2.84
C TYR A 109 -3.07 0.35 -1.84
N ALA A 110 -1.83 0.14 -2.25
CA ALA A 110 -0.75 -0.32 -1.38
C ALA A 110 0.44 0.62 -1.49
N ILE A 111 1.05 0.96 -0.37
CA ILE A 111 2.28 1.74 -0.32
C ILE A 111 3.35 0.87 0.33
N VAL A 112 4.46 0.69 -0.38
CA VAL A 112 5.62 -0.09 0.08
C VAL A 112 6.82 0.83 0.16
N GLY A 113 7.44 0.88 1.34
CA GLY A 113 8.67 1.62 1.62
C GLY A 113 9.83 0.69 1.87
N PHE A 114 10.96 0.96 1.21
CA PHE A 114 12.25 0.33 1.46
C PHE A 114 13.17 1.34 2.13
N ARG A 115 13.78 1.00 3.27
CA ARG A 115 14.64 1.93 4.00
C ARG A 115 15.76 2.45 3.10
N LYS A 116 15.96 3.77 3.08
CA LYS A 116 17.09 4.37 2.36
C LYS A 116 18.39 3.92 3.03
N PHE A 117 19.32 3.34 2.28
CA PHE A 117 20.67 3.09 2.77
C PHE A 117 21.44 4.42 2.78
N GLY A 118 22.00 4.81 3.93
CA GLY A 118 22.89 6.00 4.03
C GLY A 118 22.59 7.02 5.14
N GLY A 119 21.57 6.83 5.99
CA GLY A 119 21.33 7.70 7.16
C GLY A 119 22.03 7.19 8.42
N SER A 120 23.22 7.75 8.69
CA SER A 120 24.11 7.59 9.87
C SER A 120 24.74 6.21 10.15
N SER A 121 25.79 5.90 9.38
CA SER A 121 27.00 5.28 9.93
C SER A 121 27.89 6.37 10.53
N TYR A 122 27.63 6.81 11.76
CA TYR A 122 28.66 7.46 12.60
C TYR A 122 28.37 7.13 14.06
N GLY A 123 29.27 6.33 14.65
CA GLY A 123 29.12 5.81 16.01
C GLY A 123 29.62 4.38 16.24
N ARG A 124 30.33 3.74 15.30
CA ARG A 124 31.30 2.71 15.70
C ARG A 124 32.61 3.41 16.03
N SER A 125 32.77 3.74 17.30
CA SER A 125 34.09 4.00 17.87
C SER A 125 34.95 2.78 17.58
N HIS A 126 35.93 2.94 16.71
CA HIS A 126 37.12 2.11 16.75
C HIS A 126 37.75 2.34 18.13
N ARG A 127 37.75 1.30 18.97
CA ARG A 127 38.76 1.18 20.02
C ARG A 127 39.94 0.47 19.38
N GLU A 128 40.98 1.22 19.09
CA GLU A 128 42.32 0.66 18.97
C GLU A 128 42.76 0.18 20.36
N ILE A 129 43.36 -1.01 20.39
CA ILE A 129 44.20 -1.51 21.49
C ILE A 129 45.60 -1.59 20.90
#